data_AF-A0A0J7Y741-F1
#
_entry.id   AF-A0A0J7Y741-F1
#
_cell.length_a   1.000
_cell.length_b   1.000
_cell.length_c   1.000
_cell.angle_alpha   90.00
_cell.angle_beta   90.00
_cell.angle_gamma   90.00
#
_symmetry.space_group_name_H-M   'P 1'
#
loop_
_entity.id
_entity.type
_entity.pdbx_description
1 polymer ?
#
loop_
_entity_poly.entity_id
_entity_poly.type
_entity_poly.pdbx_seq_one_letter_code
_entity_poly.pdbx_strand_id
1 'polypeptide(L)'
;MILSRKEQILDRQKRMFRIAQDPTRIGLTLKMIAADADLNLQSVRNYAAGETEMPMSALDALIGVLPDDLLSLLLPAGHAIVTVPDGICHDEIEKAARDFLAAKGEAHHPSSPGGRELSACEIASLNRKAAKLRAVA
;
A
#
# COMPACT_ATOMS: atom_id res chain seq x y z
N MET A 1 -9.96 -22.26 20.86
CA MET A 1 -11.23 -21.57 21.17
C MET A 1 -11.57 -20.69 19.97
N ILE A 2 -12.72 -20.89 19.32
CA ILE A 2 -13.12 -20.07 18.17
C ILE A 2 -13.74 -18.78 18.72
N LEU A 3 -13.11 -17.64 18.45
CA LEU A 3 -13.65 -16.32 18.83
C LEU A 3 -14.97 -16.07 18.10
N SER A 4 -15.93 -15.45 18.77
CA SER A 4 -17.14 -14.94 18.15
C SER A 4 -16.82 -13.91 17.07
N ARG A 5 -17.72 -13.71 16.10
CA ARG A 5 -17.53 -12.72 15.02
C ARG A 5 -17.22 -11.32 15.56
N LYS A 6 -17.89 -10.93 16.64
CA LYS A 6 -17.67 -9.65 17.33
C LYS A 6 -16.26 -9.56 17.91
N GLU A 7 -15.81 -10.59 18.62
CA GLU A 7 -14.46 -10.62 19.19
C GLU A 7 -13.38 -10.58 18.10
N GLN A 8 -13.62 -11.21 16.95
CA GLN A 8 -12.70 -11.14 15.81
C GLN A 8 -12.58 -9.72 15.24
N ILE A 9 -13.69 -8.98 15.14
CA ILE A 9 -13.69 -7.59 14.67
C ILE A 9 -12.88 -6.71 15.64
N LEU A 10 -13.11 -6.85 16.94
CA LEU A 10 -12.40 -6.08 17.96
C LEU A 10 -10.91 -6.43 18.01
N ASP A 11 -10.52 -7.70 17.84
CA ASP A 11 -9.10 -8.10 17.77
C ASP A 11 -8.40 -7.48 16.55
N ARG A 12 -9.07 -7.46 15.39
CA ARG A 12 -8.56 -6.83 14.16
C ARG A 12 -8.35 -5.33 14.34
N GLN A 13 -9.32 -4.63 14.94
CA GLN A 13 -9.20 -3.20 15.28
C GLN A 13 -7.99 -2.95 16.20
N LYS A 14 -7.86 -3.71 17.29
CA LYS A 14 -6.72 -3.60 18.22
C LYS A 14 -5.39 -3.79 17.50
N ARG A 15 -5.31 -4.81 16.65
CA ARG A 15 -4.10 -5.14 15.88
C ARG A 15 -3.73 -4.02 14.92
N MET A 16 -4.71 -3.46 14.21
CA MET A 16 -4.53 -2.33 13.31
C MET A 16 -3.93 -1.13 14.05
N PHE A 17 -4.57 -0.68 15.13
CA PHE A 17 -4.06 0.47 15.90
C PHE A 17 -2.69 0.20 16.54
N ARG A 18 -2.44 -1.01 17.03
CA ARG A 18 -1.12 -1.39 17.55
C ARG A 18 -0.02 -1.27 16.50
N ILE A 19 -0.28 -1.68 15.27
CA ILE A 19 0.69 -1.55 14.16
C ILE A 19 0.81 -0.07 13.74
N ALA A 20 -0.28 0.68 13.71
CA ALA A 20 -0.25 2.12 13.42
C ALA A 20 0.69 2.87 14.39
N GLN A 21 0.64 2.51 15.67
CA GLN A 21 1.43 3.14 16.73
C GLN A 21 2.88 2.64 16.83
N ASP A 22 3.23 1.55 16.16
CA ASP A 22 4.58 0.99 16.20
C ASP A 22 5.58 1.95 15.53
N PRO A 23 6.53 2.54 16.27
CA PRO A 23 7.47 3.53 15.74
C PRO A 23 8.46 2.95 14.72
N THR A 24 8.62 1.63 14.67
CA THR A 24 9.48 0.95 13.70
C THR A 24 8.79 0.71 12.36
N ARG A 25 7.46 0.88 12.32
CA ARG A 25 6.64 0.64 11.13
C ARG A 25 6.04 1.94 10.60
N ILE A 26 5.15 2.54 11.39
CA ILE A 26 4.31 3.66 10.98
C ILE A 26 4.48 4.86 11.93
N GLY A 27 4.49 4.60 13.25
CA GLY A 27 4.78 5.61 14.26
C GLY A 27 3.71 6.69 14.46
N LEU A 28 2.46 6.42 14.09
CA LEU A 28 1.35 7.36 14.26
C LEU A 28 0.78 7.27 15.69
N THR A 29 0.76 8.39 16.39
CA THR A 29 0.09 8.45 17.70
C THR A 29 -1.43 8.51 17.54
N LEU A 30 -2.20 8.02 18.52
CA LEU A 30 -3.66 8.13 18.47
C LEU A 30 -4.15 9.59 18.42
N LYS A 31 -3.35 10.54 18.92
CA LYS A 31 -3.66 11.97 18.81
C LYS A 31 -3.55 12.47 17.37
N MET A 32 -2.52 12.04 16.65
CA MET A 32 -2.35 12.37 15.23
C MET A 32 -3.47 11.76 14.41
N ILE A 33 -3.75 10.47 14.61
CA ILE A 33 -4.84 9.78 13.91
C ILE A 33 -6.18 10.49 14.15
N ALA A 34 -6.48 10.86 15.39
CA ALA A 34 -7.71 11.56 15.72
C ALA A 34 -7.79 12.96 15.06
N ALA A 35 -6.68 13.71 15.06
CA ALA A 35 -6.65 15.03 14.46
C ALA A 35 -6.79 14.98 12.94
N ASP A 36 -6.04 14.10 12.28
CA ASP A 36 -6.00 14.00 10.81
C ASP A 36 -7.29 13.39 10.23
N ALA A 37 -7.96 12.52 11.00
CA ALA A 37 -9.24 11.92 10.63
C ALA A 37 -10.47 12.75 11.07
N ASP A 38 -10.27 13.92 11.70
CA ASP A 38 -11.35 14.71 12.32
C ASP A 38 -12.27 13.89 13.25
N LEU A 39 -11.66 13.01 14.04
CA LEU A 39 -12.35 12.14 15.00
C LEU A 39 -12.11 12.60 16.43
N ASN A 40 -13.10 12.38 17.30
CA ASN A 40 -12.90 12.56 18.73
C ASN A 40 -11.83 11.59 19.26
N LEU A 41 -10.80 12.12 19.94
CA LEU A 41 -9.70 11.32 20.49
C LEU A 41 -10.16 10.19 21.42
N GLN A 42 -11.22 10.40 22.20
CA GLN A 42 -11.74 9.35 23.07
C GLN A 42 -12.35 8.21 22.26
N SER A 43 -13.06 8.50 21.17
CA SER A 43 -13.56 7.46 20.26
C SER A 43 -12.41 6.64 19.68
N VAL A 44 -11.35 7.29 19.19
CA VAL A 44 -10.16 6.61 18.66
C VAL A 44 -9.49 5.72 19.72
N ARG A 45 -9.39 6.20 20.97
CA ARG A 45 -8.88 5.39 22.09
C ARG A 45 -9.74 4.16 22.34
N ASN A 46 -11.07 4.32 22.36
CA ASN A 46 -12.00 3.20 22.57
C ASN A 46 -11.91 2.17 21.42
N TYR A 47 -11.70 2.63 20.18
CA TYR A 47 -11.48 1.73 19.03
C TYR A 47 -10.14 0.99 19.14
N ALA A 48 -9.06 1.68 19.51
CA ALA A 48 -7.74 1.10 19.69
C ALA A 48 -7.70 0.07 20.84
N ALA A 49 -8.43 0.35 21.92
CA ALA A 49 -8.63 -0.56 23.04
C ALA A 49 -9.65 -1.68 22.75
N GLY A 50 -10.31 -1.64 21.59
CA GLY A 50 -11.39 -2.55 21.18
C GLY A 50 -12.52 -2.65 22.21
N GLU A 51 -12.83 -1.54 22.88
CA GLU A 51 -13.96 -1.41 23.81
C GLU A 51 -15.28 -1.23 23.07
N THR A 52 -15.22 -0.66 21.87
CA THR A 52 -16.38 -0.47 20.99
C THR A 52 -16.04 -0.81 19.54
N GLU A 53 -17.05 -1.27 18.81
CA GLU A 53 -16.94 -1.50 17.37
C GLU A 53 -16.87 -0.15 16.66
N MET A 54 -15.98 -0.05 15.68
CA MET A 54 -15.85 1.15 14.87
C MET A 54 -17.03 1.24 13.89
N PRO A 55 -17.80 2.34 13.87
CA PRO A 55 -18.84 2.53 12.85
C PRO A 55 -18.19 2.78 11.48
N MET A 56 -18.95 2.50 10.41
CA MET A 56 -18.44 2.67 9.04
C MET A 56 -18.00 4.11 8.73
N SER A 57 -18.66 5.11 9.32
CA SER A 57 -18.26 6.52 9.17
C SER A 57 -16.88 6.83 9.77
N ALA A 58 -16.50 6.14 10.86
CA ALA A 58 -15.16 6.27 11.41
C ALA A 58 -14.12 5.53 10.57
N LEU A 59 -14.49 4.44 9.90
CA LEU A 59 -13.61 3.79 8.91
C LEU A 59 -13.36 4.73 7.72
N ASP A 60 -14.41 5.34 7.18
CA ASP A 60 -14.33 6.29 6.07
C ASP A 60 -13.40 7.46 6.40
N ALA A 61 -13.56 8.05 7.59
CA ALA A 61 -12.69 9.12 8.09
C ALA A 61 -11.21 8.72 8.25
N LEU A 62 -10.90 7.43 8.38
CA LEU A 62 -9.52 6.94 8.46
C LEU A 62 -8.89 6.68 7.09
N ILE A 63 -9.66 6.68 6.00
CA ILE A 63 -9.14 6.55 4.63
C ILE A 63 -8.27 7.77 4.30
N GLY A 64 -7.06 7.53 3.81
CA GLY A 64 -6.08 8.59 3.54
C GLY A 64 -5.29 9.07 4.78
N VAL A 65 -5.72 8.70 5.99
CA VAL A 65 -4.99 8.94 7.24
C VAL A 65 -4.15 7.73 7.62
N LEU A 66 -4.74 6.54 7.55
CA LEU A 66 -4.06 5.28 7.75
C LEU A 66 -3.73 4.63 6.40
N PRO A 67 -2.60 3.90 6.30
CA PRO A 67 -2.30 3.11 5.10
C PRO A 67 -3.39 2.09 4.75
N ASP A 68 -3.67 1.91 3.47
CA ASP A 68 -4.71 0.98 2.97
C ASP A 68 -4.46 -0.48 3.39
N ASP A 69 -3.19 -0.91 3.41
CA ASP A 69 -2.77 -2.24 3.85
C ASP A 69 -3.07 -2.46 5.34
N LEU A 70 -3.00 -1.38 6.13
CA LEU A 70 -3.34 -1.39 7.54
C LEU A 70 -4.85 -1.44 7.75
N LEU A 71 -5.61 -0.61 7.02
CA LEU A 71 -7.08 -0.64 7.05
C LEU A 71 -7.64 -2.00 6.59
N SER A 72 -6.95 -2.66 5.66
CA SER A 72 -7.29 -4.02 5.19
C SER A 72 -7.32 -5.05 6.32
N LEU A 73 -6.60 -4.83 7.44
CA LEU A 73 -6.65 -5.73 8.60
C LEU A 73 -8.03 -5.82 9.26
N LEU A 74 -8.90 -4.83 9.04
CA LEU A 74 -10.27 -4.84 9.54
C LEU A 74 -11.15 -5.87 8.80
N LEU A 75 -10.77 -6.21 7.56
CA LEU A 75 -11.53 -7.10 6.69
C LEU A 75 -11.27 -8.58 6.99
N PRO A 76 -12.15 -9.50 6.56
CA PRO A 76 -11.88 -10.93 6.59
C PRO A 76 -10.68 -11.31 5.71
N ALA A 77 -10.09 -12.47 5.98
CA ALA A 77 -9.03 -13.01 5.15
C ALA A 77 -9.43 -13.05 3.66
N GLY A 78 -8.47 -12.75 2.78
CA GLY A 78 -8.69 -12.70 1.33
C GLY A 78 -9.31 -11.41 0.81
N HIS A 79 -9.51 -10.41 1.66
CA HIS A 79 -10.01 -9.09 1.26
C HIS A 79 -8.96 -8.02 1.53
N ALA A 80 -8.93 -6.99 0.68
CA ALA A 80 -8.02 -5.85 0.81
C ALA A 80 -8.73 -4.57 0.38
N ILE A 81 -8.34 -3.48 1.01
CA ILE A 81 -8.60 -2.11 0.58
C ILE A 81 -7.40 -1.71 -0.27
N VAL A 82 -7.67 -1.22 -1.48
CA VAL A 82 -6.65 -0.72 -2.40
C VAL A 82 -7.14 0.58 -3.02
N THR A 83 -6.26 1.57 -3.08
CA THR A 83 -6.49 2.74 -3.91
C THR A 83 -6.42 2.33 -5.38
N VAL A 84 -7.49 2.60 -6.12
CA VAL A 84 -7.51 2.48 -7.58
C VAL A 84 -7.09 3.83 -8.16
N PRO A 85 -5.99 3.92 -8.92
CA PRO A 85 -5.61 5.17 -9.55
C PRO A 85 -6.68 5.62 -10.55
N ASP A 86 -7.10 6.88 -10.45
CA ASP A 86 -7.94 7.51 -11.45
C ASP A 86 -7.12 7.91 -12.68
N GLY A 87 -7.74 7.88 -13.86
CA GLY A 87 -7.13 8.41 -15.09
C GLY A 87 -6.01 7.54 -15.68
N ILE A 88 -5.99 6.24 -15.39
CA ILE A 88 -5.03 5.31 -16.00
C ILE A 88 -5.19 5.28 -17.52
N CYS A 89 -4.16 5.70 -18.25
CA CYS A 89 -4.08 5.51 -19.69
C CYS A 89 -3.42 4.17 -20.01
N HIS A 90 -4.22 3.13 -20.21
CA HIS A 90 -3.71 1.78 -20.49
C HIS A 90 -2.82 1.70 -21.75
N ASP A 91 -3.08 2.55 -22.75
CA ASP A 91 -2.27 2.64 -23.96
C ASP A 91 -0.85 3.16 -23.68
N GLU A 92 -0.70 4.13 -22.77
CA GLU A 92 0.62 4.64 -22.37
C GLU A 92 1.41 3.61 -21.55
N ILE A 93 0.73 2.88 -20.67
CA ILE A 93 1.31 1.76 -19.93
C ILE A 93 1.81 0.70 -20.91
N GLU A 94 0.96 0.29 -21.87
CA GLU A 94 1.32 -0.72 -22.87
C GLU A 94 2.56 -0.28 -23.64
N LYS A 95 2.57 0.96 -24.14
CA LYS A 95 3.68 1.52 -24.89
C LYS A 95 4.97 1.52 -24.07
N ALA A 96 4.92 1.97 -22.81
CA ALA A 96 6.09 2.00 -21.93
C ALA A 96 6.58 0.58 -21.58
N ALA A 97 5.67 -0.37 -21.38
CA ALA A 97 6.00 -1.76 -21.10
C ALA A 97 6.68 -2.44 -22.28
N ARG A 98 6.14 -2.29 -23.50
CA ARG A 98 6.76 -2.80 -24.73
C ARG A 98 8.17 -2.22 -24.92
N ASP A 99 8.33 -0.92 -24.69
CA ASP A 99 9.60 -0.22 -24.87
C ASP A 99 10.67 -0.65 -23.84
N PHE A 100 10.26 -0.97 -22.61
CA PHE A 100 11.13 -1.57 -21.60
C PHE A 100 11.50 -3.02 -21.94
N LEU A 101 10.53 -3.85 -22.32
CA LEU A 101 10.75 -5.26 -22.65
C LEU A 101 11.67 -5.42 -23.87
N ALA A 102 11.50 -4.60 -24.90
CA ALA A 102 12.39 -4.58 -26.06
C ALA A 102 13.84 -4.28 -25.63
N ALA A 103 14.06 -3.21 -24.88
CA ALA A 103 15.39 -2.83 -24.40
C ALA A 103 16.01 -3.90 -23.48
N LYS A 104 15.20 -4.55 -22.64
CA LYS A 104 15.66 -5.67 -21.80
C LYS A 104 16.10 -6.85 -22.65
N GLY A 105 15.37 -7.16 -23.72
CA GLY A 105 15.71 -8.21 -24.67
C GLY A 105 17.04 -7.93 -25.37
N GLU A 106 17.23 -6.71 -25.86
CA GLU A 106 18.48 -6.26 -26.51
C GLU A 106 19.68 -6.31 -25.57
N ALA A 107 19.52 -5.85 -24.33
CA ALA A 107 20.60 -5.79 -23.35
C ALA A 107 21.12 -7.17 -22.90
N HIS A 108 20.30 -8.23 -22.99
CA HIS A 108 20.72 -9.61 -22.69
C HIS A 108 21.12 -10.41 -23.94
N HIS A 109 21.22 -9.74 -25.10
CA HIS A 109 21.66 -10.41 -26.32
C HIS A 109 23.15 -10.74 -26.22
N PRO A 110 23.63 -11.93 -26.64
CA PRO A 110 25.06 -12.29 -26.52
C PRO A 110 26.03 -11.32 -27.19
N SER A 111 25.56 -10.52 -28.16
CA SER A 111 26.35 -9.48 -28.84
C SER A 111 26.24 -8.09 -28.21
N SER A 112 25.53 -7.95 -27.10
CA SER A 112 25.42 -6.69 -26.36
C SER A 112 26.74 -6.39 -25.63
N PRO A 113 26.97 -5.14 -25.19
CA PRO A 113 28.19 -4.78 -24.46
C PRO A 113 28.47 -5.63 -23.21
N GLY A 114 27.44 -6.07 -22.48
CA GLY A 114 27.56 -6.99 -21.35
C GLY A 114 27.42 -8.48 -21.72
N GLY A 115 27.05 -8.78 -22.98
CA GLY A 115 26.74 -10.11 -23.45
C GLY A 115 25.48 -10.67 -22.79
N ARG A 116 25.63 -11.71 -21.97
CA ARG A 116 24.50 -12.23 -21.16
C ARG A 116 24.27 -11.43 -19.89
N GLU A 117 25.30 -10.79 -19.37
CA GLU A 117 25.21 -9.91 -18.21
C GLU A 117 24.90 -8.48 -18.65
N LEU A 118 24.57 -7.61 -17.70
CA LEU A 118 24.33 -6.20 -18.00
C LEU A 118 25.57 -5.35 -17.72
N SER A 119 25.98 -4.58 -18.71
CA SER A 119 26.99 -3.53 -18.56
C SER A 119 26.40 -2.25 -17.95
N ALA A 120 27.26 -1.33 -17.49
CA ALA A 120 26.84 -0.07 -16.88
C ALA A 120 25.95 0.79 -17.78
N CYS A 121 26.20 0.82 -19.10
CA CYS A 121 25.38 1.61 -20.03
C CYS A 121 23.99 0.98 -20.26
N GLU A 122 23.89 -0.34 -20.23
CA GLU A 122 22.63 -1.08 -20.35
C GLU A 122 21.77 -0.91 -19.10
N ILE A 123 22.38 -1.01 -17.91
CA ILE A 123 21.71 -0.74 -16.63
C ILE A 123 21.15 0.68 -16.63
N ALA A 124 21.95 1.68 -17.04
CA ALA A 124 21.48 3.07 -17.11
C ALA A 124 20.31 3.24 -18.09
N SER A 125 20.34 2.55 -19.23
CA SER A 125 19.26 2.56 -20.21
C SER A 125 17.97 1.94 -19.67
N LEU A 126 18.08 0.75 -19.07
CA LEU A 126 16.96 0.03 -18.45
C LEU A 126 16.35 0.81 -17.30
N ASN A 127 17.16 1.43 -16.44
CA ASN A 127 16.69 2.25 -15.33
C ASN A 127 15.86 3.45 -15.81
N ARG A 128 16.28 4.12 -16.89
CA ARG A 128 15.48 5.22 -17.48
C ARG A 128 14.13 4.74 -18.00
N LYS A 129 14.09 3.60 -18.68
CA LYS A 129 12.85 3.02 -19.21
C LYS A 129 11.94 2.49 -18.09
N ALA A 130 12.51 1.87 -17.07
CA ALA A 130 11.78 1.43 -15.87
C ALA A 130 11.19 2.62 -15.11
N ALA A 131 11.92 3.73 -14.98
CA ALA A 131 11.42 4.96 -14.37
C ALA A 131 10.21 5.52 -15.15
N LYS A 132 10.26 5.49 -16.50
CA LYS A 132 9.12 5.88 -17.33
C LYS A 132 7.91 4.97 -17.14
N LEU A 133 8.11 3.66 -17.13
CA LEU A 133 7.03 2.70 -16.88
C LEU A 133 6.38 2.94 -15.52
N ARG A 134 7.17 3.19 -14.48
CA ARG A 134 6.68 3.54 -13.14
C ARG A 134 5.95 4.88 -13.09
N ALA A 135 6.23 5.81 -14.00
CA ALA A 135 5.56 7.10 -14.02
C ALA A 135 4.16 7.04 -14.64
N VAL A 136 3.88 6.02 -15.46
CA VAL A 136 2.60 5.86 -16.18
C VAL A 136 1.70 4.75 -15.60
N ALA A 137 2.22 3.94 -14.67
CA ALA A 137 1.53 2.81 -14.05
C ALA A 137 1.43 3.01 -12.54
#